data_AF-X1AMG5-F1
#
_entry.id   AF-X1AMG5-F1
#
_cell.length_a   1.000
_cell.length_b   1.000
_cell.length_c   1.000
_cell.angle_alpha   90.00
_cell.angle_beta   90.00
_cell.angle_gamma   90.00
#
_symmetry.space_group_name_H-M   'P 1'
#
loop_
_entity.id
_entity.type
_entity.pdbx_description
1 polymer ?
#
loop_
_entity_poly.entity_id
_entity_poly.type
_entity_poly.pdbx_seq_one_letter_code
_entity_poly.pdbx_strand_id
1 'polypeptide(L)' 'MKKTAIVTGGGRGIGYVIACQLGEDDYDIVIMGRNPQEN' A
#
# COMPACT_ATOMS: atom_id res chain seq x y z
N MET A 1 -0.37 5.01 18.81
CA MET A 1 -1.10 4.35 17.70
C MET A 1 -0.35 4.66 16.42
N LYS A 2 -0.07 3.65 15.60
CA LYS A 2 0.45 3.88 14.25
C LYS A 2 -0.60 4.59 13.42
N LYS A 3 -0.17 5.38 12.44
CA LYS A 3 -1.08 5.99 11.47
C LYS A 3 -1.45 4.93 10.43
N THR A 4 -2.70 4.96 9.95
CA THR A 4 -3.16 4.04 8.91
C THR A 4 -3.20 4.76 7.57
N ALA A 5 -2.61 4.17 6.53
CA ALA A 5 -2.64 4.67 5.17
C ALA A 5 -3.42 3.72 4.26
N ILE A 6 -4.28 4.30 3.41
CA ILE A 6 -4.97 3.57 2.32
C ILE A 6 -4.30 3.95 1.01
N VAL A 7 -3.72 2.97 0.32
CA VAL A 7 -3.08 3.17 -0.98
C VAL A 7 -3.95 2.57 -2.08
N THR A 8 -4.64 3.43 -2.82
CA THR A 8 -5.41 3.02 -4.00
C THR A 8 -4.48 2.76 -5.18
N GLY A 9 -4.74 1.69 -5.94
CA GLY A 9 -3.82 1.25 -6.99
C GLY A 9 -2.48 0.73 -6.45
N GLY A 10 -2.41 0.37 -5.16
CA GLY A 10 -1.16 -0.04 -4.49
C GLY A 10 -0.64 -1.44 -4.84
N GLY A 11 -1.32 -2.18 -5.73
CA GLY A 11 -0.93 -3.55 -6.08
C GLY A 11 0.35 -3.64 -6.91
N ARG A 12 0.67 -2.61 -7.72
CA ARG A 12 1.84 -2.59 -8.62
C ARG A 12 2.35 -1.18 -8.88
N GLY A 13 3.49 -1.08 -9.58
CA GLY A 13 4.04 0.19 -10.07
C GLY A 13 4.28 1.18 -8.94
N ILE A 14 3.99 2.46 -9.19
CA ILE A 14 4.25 3.56 -8.25
C ILE A 14 3.45 3.39 -6.94
N GLY A 15 2.20 2.94 -7.02
CA GLY A 15 1.38 2.71 -5.83
C GLY A 15 2.00 1.67 -4.89
N TYR A 16 2.62 0.63 -5.45
CA TYR A 16 3.29 -0.41 -4.66
C TYR A 16 4.53 0.13 -3.92
N VAL A 17 5.42 0.85 -4.62
CA VAL A 17 6.61 1.42 -3.94
C VAL A 17 6.24 2.50 -2.92
N ILE A 18 5.15 3.24 -3.11
CA ILE A 18 4.61 4.13 -2.06
C ILE A 18 4.15 3.33 -0.84
N ALA A 19 3.40 2.24 -1.04
CA ALA A 19 2.96 1.38 0.05
C ALA A 19 4.14 0.77 0.82
N CYS A 20 5.21 0.35 0.12
CA CYS A 20 6.44 -0.12 0.75
C CYS A 20 7.09 0.97 1.61
N GLN A 21 7.28 2.18 1.08
CA GLN A 21 7.91 3.28 1.83
C GLN A 21 7.10 3.63 3.08
N LEU A 22 5.77 3.68 2.99
CA LEU A 22 4.90 3.92 4.15
C LEU A 22 5.06 2.84 5.23
N GLY A 23 5.41 1.61 4.84
CA GLY A 23 5.61 0.50 5.77
C GLY A 23 6.92 0.66 6.53
N GLU A 24 7.97 1.12 5.84
CA GLU A 24 9.24 1.51 6.46
C GLU A 24 9.06 2.72 7.40
N ASP A 25 8.13 3.61 7.09
CA ASP A 25 7.78 4.80 7.88
C ASP A 25 6.83 4.50 9.07
N ASP A 26 6.62 3.22 9.41
CA ASP A 26 5.82 2.74 10.55
C ASP A 26 4.30 2.96 10.44
N TYR A 27 3.74 2.91 9.23
CA TYR A 27 2.28 2.93 9.01
C TYR A 27 1.67 1.53 9.00
N ASP A 28 0.42 1.42 9.45
CA ASP A 28 -0.45 0.30 9.07
C ASP A 28 -1.04 0.57 7.68
N ILE A 29 -0.95 -0.39 6.76
CA ILE A 29 -1.27 -0.14 5.35
C ILE A 29 -2.42 -1.01 4.87
N VAL A 30 -3.36 -0.39 4.17
CA VAL A 30 -4.38 -1.07 3.37
C VAL A 30 -4.09 -0.82 1.89
N ILE A 31 -3.87 -1.90 1.14
CA ILE A 31 -3.72 -1.84 -0.32
C ILE A 31 -5.08 -2.10 -0.96
N MET A 32 -5.54 -1.18 -1.82
CA MET A 32 -6.76 -1.34 -2.60
C MET A 32 -6.43 -1.50 -4.08
N GLY A 33 -6.84 -2.63 -4.65
CA GLY A 33 -6.69 -2.98 -6.06
C GLY A 33 -7.98 -3.54 -6.64
N ARG A 34 -8.07 -3.60 -7.97
CA ARG A 34 -9.20 -4.25 -8.67
C ARG A 34 -9.15 -5.77 -8.58
N ASN A 35 -7.93 -6.32 -8.52
CA ASN A 35 -7.69 -7.75 -8.40
C ASN A 35 -7.20 -8.03 -6.98
N PRO A 36 -7.57 -9.18 -6.38
CA PRO A 36 -7.08 -9.57 -5.06
C PRO A 36 -5.58 -9.88 -5.06
N GLN A 37 -5.03 -10.30 -6.20
CA GLN A 37 -3.62 -10.60 -6.40
C GLN A 37 -3.11 -9.95 -7.70
N GLU A 38 -1.86 -9.49 -7.71
CA GLU A 38 -1.11 -9.26 -8.95
C GLU A 38 -0.67 -10.61 -9.55
N ASN A 39 -0.55 -10.64 -10.88
CA ASN A 39 -0.11 -11.82 -11.64
C ASN A 39 1.42 -11.86 -11.77
#